data_AF-A0A7S4NS26-F1
#
_entry.id   AF-A0A7S4NS26-F1
#
_cell.length_a   1.000
_cell.length_b   1.000
_cell.length_c   1.000
_cell.angle_alpha   90.00
_cell.angle_beta   90.00
_cell.angle_gamma   90.00
#
_symmetry.space_group_name_H-M   'P 1'
#
loop_
_entity.id
_entity.type
_entity.pdbx_description
1 polymer ?
#
loop_
_entity_poly.entity_id
_entity_poly.type
_entity_poly.pdbx_seq_one_letter_code
_entity_poly.pdbx_strand_id
1 'polypeptide(L)'
;VKSEVRGSHGFNVVCDSSSATVRECQVVAGKEGGVLCSGGGGGVFSRNSISGNRPAGFIVSKGCNPSVFHNSIVRNEPYGIFVLEGGLGHVYANVLEENEMAPVLLHGTARSVVADNNI
;
A
#
# COMPACT_ATOMS: atom_id res chain seq x y z
N VAL A 1 18.48 -7.00 7.28
CA VAL A 1 17.72 -8.25 7.53
C VAL A 1 16.45 -8.11 6.71
N LYS A 2 16.29 -8.89 5.64
CA LYS A 2 15.03 -8.90 4.86
C LYS A 2 14.01 -9.65 5.71
N SER A 3 12.91 -8.99 6.07
CA SER A 3 11.83 -9.60 6.84
C SER A 3 10.71 -9.97 5.88
N GLU A 4 10.36 -11.24 5.80
CA GLU A 4 9.24 -11.72 5.00
C GLU A 4 7.97 -11.68 5.86
N VAL A 5 6.92 -11.00 5.38
CA VAL A 5 5.63 -10.89 6.06
C VAL A 5 4.58 -11.62 5.23
N ARG A 6 4.21 -12.83 5.66
CA ARG A 6 3.15 -13.64 5.06
C ARG A 6 1.95 -13.71 5.99
N GLY A 7 0.79 -13.27 5.53
CA GLY A 7 -0.49 -13.46 6.19
C GLY A 7 -1.25 -14.61 5.57
N SER A 8 -1.90 -15.43 6.39
CA SER A 8 -2.74 -16.55 5.93
C SER A 8 -4.24 -16.21 5.96
N HIS A 9 -4.68 -15.12 6.62
CA HIS A 9 -6.10 -14.85 6.87
C HIS A 9 -6.55 -13.36 6.86
N GLY A 10 -5.67 -12.37 6.70
CA GLY A 10 -6.03 -10.94 6.79
C GLY A 10 -5.02 -10.01 6.13
N PHE A 11 -4.84 -8.80 6.67
CA PHE A 11 -3.74 -7.90 6.30
C PHE A 11 -2.39 -8.41 6.80
N ASN A 12 -1.33 -8.22 6.02
CA ASN A 12 0.03 -8.59 6.42
C ASN A 12 0.66 -7.52 7.34
N VAL A 13 0.37 -6.25 7.05
CA VAL A 13 0.84 -5.10 7.83
C VAL A 13 -0.34 -4.18 8.10
N VAL A 14 -0.54 -3.81 9.36
CA VAL A 14 -1.59 -2.86 9.76
C VAL A 14 -0.97 -1.73 10.56
N CYS A 15 -1.26 -0.49 10.14
CA CYS A 15 -0.90 0.73 10.84
C CYS A 15 -2.18 1.51 11.10
N ASP A 16 -2.72 1.39 12.32
CA ASP A 16 -3.88 2.17 12.76
C ASP A 16 -3.42 3.30 13.67
N SER A 17 -3.59 4.54 13.22
CA SER A 17 -3.30 5.78 13.97
C SER A 17 -1.88 5.87 14.54
N SER A 18 -0.97 5.05 14.02
CA SER A 18 0.43 4.91 14.44
C SER A 18 1.35 5.12 13.25
N SER A 19 2.61 5.45 13.52
CA SER A 19 3.64 5.60 12.48
C SER A 19 4.55 4.38 12.45
N ALA A 20 4.53 3.63 11.35
CA ALA A 20 5.42 2.51 11.13
C ALA A 20 6.48 2.84 10.07
N THR A 21 7.65 2.23 10.20
CA THR A 21 8.66 2.19 9.14
C THR A 21 8.79 0.75 8.65
N VAL A 22 8.37 0.50 7.42
CA VAL A 22 8.44 -0.81 6.78
C VAL A 22 9.34 -0.71 5.56
N ARG A 23 10.47 -1.41 5.61
CA ARG A 23 11.48 -1.35 4.54
C ARG A 23 12.05 -2.70 4.24
N GLU A 24 12.34 -2.94 2.95
CA GLU A 24 13.03 -4.14 2.48
C GLU A 24 12.30 -5.44 2.87
N CYS A 25 10.98 -5.37 2.97
CA CYS A 25 10.10 -6.48 3.29
C CYS A 25 9.45 -7.07 2.03
N GLN A 26 9.02 -8.33 2.13
CA GLN A 26 8.12 -8.96 1.18
C GLN A 26 6.73 -9.07 1.79
N VAL A 27 5.72 -8.55 1.10
CA VAL A 27 4.32 -8.53 1.52
C VAL A 27 3.49 -9.25 0.47
N VAL A 28 3.09 -10.49 0.76
CA VAL A 28 2.47 -11.36 -0.24
C VAL A 28 1.25 -12.10 0.30
N ALA A 29 0.33 -12.46 -0.60
CA ALA A 29 -0.81 -13.35 -0.33
C ALA A 29 -1.78 -12.90 0.78
N GLY A 30 -1.85 -11.60 1.10
CA GLY A 30 -2.85 -11.04 2.02
C GLY A 30 -4.25 -11.09 1.40
N LYS A 31 -5.24 -11.61 2.15
CA LYS A 31 -6.62 -11.81 1.66
C LYS A 31 -7.55 -10.61 1.88
N GLU A 32 -7.24 -9.79 2.88
CA GLU A 32 -7.94 -8.52 3.14
C GLU A 32 -7.12 -7.31 2.64
N GLY A 33 -5.83 -7.53 2.35
CA GLY A 33 -4.92 -6.62 1.67
C GLY A 33 -3.47 -6.93 2.04
N GLY A 34 -2.51 -6.31 1.36
CA GLY A 34 -1.10 -6.42 1.75
C GLY A 34 -0.81 -5.54 2.97
N VAL A 35 -0.89 -4.23 2.78
CA VAL A 35 -0.69 -3.23 3.83
C VAL A 35 -1.96 -2.41 4.03
N LEU A 36 -2.38 -2.20 5.28
CA LEU A 36 -3.42 -1.23 5.65
C LEU A 36 -2.82 -0.09 6.45
N CYS A 37 -3.00 1.14 5.95
CA CYS A 37 -2.73 2.38 6.66
C CYS A 37 -4.06 3.12 6.89
N SER A 38 -4.44 3.28 8.16
CA SER A 38 -5.73 3.82 8.58
C SER A 38 -5.56 4.73 9.81
N GLY A 39 -6.44 5.71 9.95
CA GLY A 39 -6.38 6.69 11.04
C GLY A 39 -5.27 7.70 10.82
N GLY A 40 -5.31 8.85 11.50
CA GLY A 40 -4.42 10.00 11.27
C GLY A 40 -2.91 9.79 11.52
N GLY A 41 -2.44 8.54 11.58
CA GLY A 41 -1.03 8.19 11.61
C GLY A 41 -0.32 8.49 10.29
N GLY A 42 1.00 8.63 10.39
CA GLY A 42 1.91 8.66 9.25
C GLY A 42 2.54 7.29 9.03
N GLY A 43 3.54 7.21 8.16
CA GLY A 43 4.30 5.99 7.98
C GLY A 43 5.25 6.08 6.80
N VAL A 44 6.28 5.24 6.80
CA VAL A 44 7.26 5.18 5.72
C VAL A 44 7.36 3.77 5.21
N PHE A 45 7.05 3.59 3.94
CA PHE A 45 7.07 2.31 3.24
C PHE A 45 8.02 2.44 2.06
N SER A 46 9.18 1.80 2.13
CA SER A 46 10.17 1.91 1.05
C SER A 46 10.96 0.66 0.77
N ARG A 47 11.28 0.41 -0.51
CA ARG A 47 12.05 -0.78 -0.95
C ARG A 47 11.37 -2.11 -0.62
N ASN A 48 10.05 -2.11 -0.49
CA ASN A 48 9.28 -3.34 -0.27
C ASN A 48 8.85 -3.96 -1.61
N SER A 49 8.65 -5.28 -1.59
CA SER A 49 8.01 -6.03 -2.67
C SER A 49 6.61 -6.44 -2.23
N ILE A 50 5.58 -5.92 -2.88
CA ILE A 50 4.17 -6.11 -2.51
C ILE A 50 3.45 -6.75 -3.70
N SER A 51 3.05 -8.01 -3.58
CA SER A 51 2.47 -8.74 -4.71
C SER A 51 1.50 -9.85 -4.31
N GLY A 52 0.51 -10.13 -5.17
CA GLY A 52 -0.44 -11.22 -4.96
C GLY A 52 -1.38 -11.00 -3.77
N ASN A 53 -1.65 -9.73 -3.40
CA ASN A 53 -2.58 -9.39 -2.33
C ASN A 53 -3.95 -9.00 -2.91
N ARG A 54 -5.00 -9.18 -2.11
CA ARG A 54 -6.39 -8.82 -2.44
C ARG A 54 -7.07 -8.10 -1.27
N PRO A 55 -7.91 -7.06 -1.50
CA PRO A 55 -8.25 -6.46 -2.79
C PRO A 55 -7.18 -5.46 -3.29
N ALA A 56 -6.14 -5.19 -2.50
CA ALA A 56 -5.03 -4.34 -2.94
C ALA A 56 -3.70 -4.71 -2.28
N GLY A 57 -2.60 -4.34 -2.95
CA GLY A 57 -1.26 -4.40 -2.36
C GLY A 57 -1.12 -3.43 -1.17
N PHE A 58 -1.64 -2.21 -1.31
CA PHE A 58 -1.55 -1.17 -0.28
C PHE A 58 -2.87 -0.41 -0.16
N ILE A 59 -3.38 -0.22 1.06
CA ILE A 59 -4.62 0.51 1.33
C ILE A 59 -4.34 1.71 2.23
N VAL A 60 -4.88 2.89 1.86
CA VAL A 60 -4.79 4.13 2.66
C VAL A 60 -6.19 4.66 2.95
N SER A 61 -6.48 5.03 4.19
CA SER A 61 -7.83 5.49 4.57
C SER A 61 -7.85 6.40 5.81
N LYS A 62 -9.01 7.00 6.11
CA LYS A 62 -9.33 7.65 7.40
C LYS A 62 -8.30 8.69 7.88
N GLY A 63 -7.88 9.59 7.00
CA GLY A 63 -6.94 10.67 7.34
C GLY A 63 -5.48 10.24 7.37
N CYS A 64 -5.16 8.97 7.09
CA CYS A 64 -3.80 8.49 7.11
C CYS A 64 -2.96 9.13 5.99
N ASN A 65 -1.73 9.53 6.32
CA ASN A 65 -0.81 10.18 5.39
C ASN A 65 0.56 9.46 5.33
N PRO A 66 0.62 8.23 4.77
CA PRO A 66 1.88 7.51 4.62
C PRO A 66 2.70 8.05 3.44
N SER A 67 4.03 7.93 3.53
CA SER A 67 4.96 8.07 2.40
C SER A 67 5.31 6.69 1.85
N VAL A 68 4.95 6.44 0.60
CA VAL A 68 5.12 5.17 -0.11
C VAL A 68 6.03 5.39 -1.31
N PHE A 69 7.28 4.92 -1.24
CA PHE A 69 8.26 5.17 -2.31
C PHE A 69 9.31 4.09 -2.53
N HIS A 70 9.82 3.97 -3.75
CA HIS A 70 10.77 2.92 -4.15
C HIS A 70 10.26 1.50 -3.84
N ASN A 71 8.96 1.25 -3.89
CA ASN A 71 8.39 -0.08 -3.75
C ASN A 71 8.09 -0.69 -5.12
N SER A 72 8.11 -2.02 -5.19
CA SER A 72 7.57 -2.80 -6.30
C SER A 72 6.21 -3.34 -5.88
N ILE A 73 5.13 -2.81 -6.44
CA ILE A 73 3.75 -3.14 -6.08
C ILE A 73 3.07 -3.70 -7.33
N VAL A 74 3.17 -5.01 -7.52
CA VAL A 74 2.84 -5.67 -8.79
C VAL A 74 1.98 -6.90 -8.60
N ARG A 75 1.20 -7.29 -9.60
CA ARG A 75 0.36 -8.51 -9.57
C ARG A 75 -0.56 -8.59 -8.35
N ASN A 76 -1.14 -7.46 -7.94
CA ASN A 76 -2.21 -7.42 -6.93
C ASN A 76 -3.58 -7.32 -7.63
N GLU A 77 -4.63 -7.76 -6.94
CA GLU A 77 -5.97 -7.90 -7.52
C GLU A 77 -7.05 -7.34 -6.59
N PRO A 78 -7.93 -6.43 -7.05
CA PRO A 78 -7.88 -5.73 -8.32
C PRO A 78 -6.86 -4.58 -8.38
N TYR A 79 -6.36 -4.06 -7.25
CA TYR A 79 -5.60 -2.80 -7.23
C TYR A 79 -4.16 -2.95 -6.72
N GLY A 80 -3.23 -2.16 -7.26
CA GLY A 80 -1.90 -2.00 -6.66
C GLY A 80 -2.00 -1.24 -5.34
N ILE A 81 -2.40 0.03 -5.44
CA ILE A 81 -2.69 0.90 -4.29
C ILE A 81 -4.14 1.34 -4.36
N PHE A 82 -4.86 1.21 -3.24
CA PHE A 82 -6.23 1.65 -3.10
C PHE A 82 -6.37 2.68 -1.98
N VAL A 83 -6.60 3.95 -2.36
CA VAL A 83 -6.85 5.03 -1.41
C VAL A 83 -8.35 5.22 -1.27
N LEU A 84 -8.85 4.96 -0.06
CA LEU A 84 -10.23 5.13 0.34
C LEU A 84 -10.49 6.53 0.88
N GLU A 85 -11.74 6.78 1.26
CA GLU A 85 -12.22 8.05 1.80
C GLU A 85 -11.32 8.60 2.92
N GLY A 86 -10.99 9.88 2.79
CA GLY A 86 -10.10 10.60 3.70
C GLY A 86 -8.63 10.20 3.63
N GLY A 87 -8.20 9.27 2.78
CA GLY A 87 -6.78 8.93 2.63
C GLY A 87 -5.95 10.04 1.97
N LEU A 88 -4.79 10.37 2.53
CA LEU A 88 -3.98 11.54 2.14
C LEU A 88 -2.60 11.20 1.56
N GLY A 89 -2.19 9.92 1.61
CA GLY A 89 -0.81 9.48 1.39
C GLY A 89 -0.08 10.04 0.17
N HIS A 90 1.25 10.06 0.25
CA HIS A 90 2.15 10.42 -0.84
C HIS A 90 2.75 9.16 -1.45
N VAL A 91 2.44 8.92 -2.72
CA VAL A 91 2.86 7.75 -3.49
C VAL A 91 3.78 8.22 -4.61
N TYR A 92 5.07 7.91 -4.51
CA TYR A 92 6.04 8.37 -5.52
C TYR A 92 7.20 7.43 -5.76
N ALA A 93 7.79 7.46 -6.96
CA ALA A 93 8.94 6.62 -7.32
C ALA A 93 8.71 5.12 -7.07
N ASN A 94 7.50 4.62 -7.26
CA ASN A 94 7.17 3.20 -7.19
C ASN A 94 7.02 2.58 -8.58
N VAL A 95 7.15 1.26 -8.66
CA VAL A 95 6.75 0.46 -9.82
C VAL A 95 5.41 -0.20 -9.50
N LEU A 96 4.38 0.06 -10.32
CA LEU A 96 2.98 -0.30 -10.10
C LEU A 96 2.39 -1.14 -11.25
N GLU A 97 3.23 -1.96 -11.86
CA GLU A 97 2.90 -2.73 -13.06
C GLU A 97 2.08 -4.00 -12.76
N GLU A 98 1.40 -4.55 -13.77
CA GLU A 98 0.72 -5.86 -13.72
C GLU A 98 -0.35 -6.01 -12.61
N ASN A 99 -0.86 -4.91 -12.05
CA ASN A 99 -2.03 -4.96 -11.16
C ASN A 99 -3.31 -5.09 -12.01
N GLU A 100 -4.26 -5.94 -11.59
CA GLU A 100 -5.32 -6.45 -12.47
C GLU A 100 -6.23 -5.38 -13.09
N MET A 101 -6.73 -4.45 -12.28
CA MET A 101 -7.70 -3.45 -12.73
C MET A 101 -7.09 -2.04 -12.76
N ALA A 102 -6.41 -1.65 -11.69
CA ALA A 102 -5.75 -0.35 -11.64
C ALA A 102 -4.47 -0.37 -10.78
N PRO A 103 -3.42 0.33 -11.24
CA PRO A 103 -2.17 0.52 -10.49
C PRO A 103 -2.41 1.34 -9.22
N VAL A 104 -3.16 2.44 -9.33
CA VAL A 104 -3.64 3.25 -8.20
C VAL A 104 -5.10 3.60 -8.43
N LEU A 105 -5.94 3.37 -7.42
CA LEU A 105 -7.32 3.85 -7.38
C LEU A 105 -7.50 4.83 -6.21
N LEU A 106 -8.04 6.02 -6.52
CA LEU A 106 -8.51 6.98 -5.52
C LEU A 106 -10.04 6.93 -5.48
N HIS A 107 -10.62 6.79 -4.28
CA HIS A 107 -12.07 6.69 -4.11
C HIS A 107 -12.63 7.69 -3.09
N GLY A 108 -13.83 8.18 -3.39
CA GLY A 108 -14.56 9.13 -2.55
C GLY A 108 -13.77 10.42 -2.29
N THR A 109 -13.52 10.72 -1.02
CA THR A 109 -12.83 11.96 -0.57
C THR A 109 -11.31 11.83 -0.49
N ALA A 110 -10.72 10.81 -1.10
CA ALA A 110 -9.28 10.62 -1.16
C ALA A 110 -8.56 11.86 -1.73
N ARG A 111 -7.45 12.27 -1.11
CA ARG A 111 -6.61 13.41 -1.50
C ARG A 111 -5.13 13.05 -1.51
N SER A 112 -4.81 11.86 -2.01
CA SER A 112 -3.42 11.41 -2.12
C SER A 112 -2.67 12.10 -3.24
N VAL A 113 -1.37 12.31 -3.04
CA VAL A 113 -0.46 12.80 -4.08
C VAL A 113 0.20 11.60 -4.74
N VAL A 114 0.02 11.46 -6.05
CA VAL A 114 0.60 10.36 -6.84
C VAL A 114 1.49 10.99 -7.92
N ALA A 115 2.80 10.79 -7.82
CA ALA A 115 3.77 11.44 -8.72
C ALA A 115 4.96 10.50 -9.02
N ASP A 116 5.60 10.64 -10.19
CA ASP A 116 6.84 9.93 -10.52
C ASP A 116 6.79 8.40 -10.34
N ASN A 117 5.63 7.77 -10.54
CA ASN A 117 5.53 6.30 -10.51
C ASN A 117 5.60 5.73 -11.92
N ASN A 118 6.22 4.56 -12.05
CA ASN A 118 6.15 3.75 -13.26
C ASN A 118 4.90 2.87 -13.19
N ILE A 119 3.96 3.09 -14.10
CA ILE A 119 2.59 2.58 -14.04
C ILE A 119 2.27 1.76 -15.29
#